data_AF-X1FSM5-F1
#
_entry.id   AF-X1FSM5-F1
#
_cell.length_a   1.000
_cell.length_b   1.000
_cell.length_c   1.000
_cell.angle_alpha   90.00
_cell.angle_beta   90.00
_cell.angle_gamma   90.00
#
_symmetry.space_group_name_H-M   'P 1'
#
loop_
_entity.id
_entity.type
_entity.pdbx_description
1 polymer ?
#
loop_
_entity_poly.entity_id
_entity_poly.type
_entity_poly.pdbx_seq_one_letter_code
_entity_poly.pdbx_strand_id
1 'polypeptide(L)'
;YNHEWDQEEICWHRILGLIFDQREGNKEIYRDKFILKEGEEETSTLEDHLSCKKTLLLYDWIKGNKEMKSLEQEYFLYEGDVLRLAEGFCWLADSLAAIAESAGWKKKRKEDLEKIILLSERLIEGIEEEGLGLARLYIPGLSRYYIKRLVRTGYGDMENLKKASEEELVELVRLLPGRLIKRIQRRMDEERVIQEVKNCEPEPAILSSPLKTTNTTSASHNLKLTSVVSSPPKTENPNSNLNTKNQKLKIVLEISQHRPDRIIFMGKEFKVTTIGFSLLYLLAEHREKVVSYEEILKDLWKGEKDAIYTRINYHICKIRKDISKIMDKKEDNTKKIENIFKAIPGRGLMLNIKEEELEIN
;
A
#
# COMPACT_ATOMS: atom_id res chain seq x y z
N TYR A 1 0.79 -25.27 -23.86
CA TYR A 1 -0.54 -24.87 -23.37
C TYR A 1 -0.33 -23.92 -22.20
N ASN A 2 -0.19 -22.63 -22.45
CA ASN A 2 -0.28 -21.57 -21.44
C ASN A 2 -0.96 -20.41 -22.15
N HIS A 3 -2.26 -20.30 -21.97
CA HIS A 3 -3.01 -19.13 -22.39
C HIS A 3 -2.70 -18.07 -21.32
N GLU A 4 -1.86 -17.09 -21.65
CA GLU A 4 -1.80 -15.84 -20.91
C GLU A 4 -3.18 -15.20 -21.05
N TRP A 5 -4.02 -15.35 -20.01
CA TRP A 5 -5.24 -14.58 -19.91
C TRP A 5 -4.82 -13.14 -19.63
N ASP A 6 -5.31 -12.20 -20.43
CA ASP A 6 -5.07 -10.78 -20.19
C ASP A 6 -5.55 -10.46 -18.75
N GLN A 7 -4.84 -9.60 -18.01
CA GLN A 7 -5.18 -9.31 -16.61
C GLN A 7 -6.65 -8.84 -16.44
N GLU A 8 -7.19 -8.27 -17.51
CA GLU A 8 -8.60 -7.92 -17.67
C GLU A 8 -9.52 -9.14 -17.51
N GLU A 9 -9.27 -10.21 -18.26
CA GLU A 9 -10.06 -11.45 -18.26
C GLU A 9 -10.09 -12.10 -16.86
N ILE A 10 -8.95 -12.09 -16.15
CA ILE A 10 -8.86 -12.57 -14.76
C ILE A 10 -9.76 -11.76 -13.81
N CYS A 11 -9.76 -10.43 -13.93
CA CYS A 11 -10.60 -9.56 -13.10
C CYS A 11 -12.09 -9.81 -13.39
N TRP A 12 -12.45 -9.92 -14.67
CA TRP A 12 -13.82 -10.21 -15.10
C TRP A 12 -14.34 -11.53 -14.52
N HIS A 13 -13.58 -12.62 -14.67
CA HIS A 13 -14.00 -13.93 -14.15
C HIS A 13 -14.13 -13.95 -12.63
N ARG A 14 -13.23 -13.27 -11.90
CA ARG A 14 -13.33 -13.17 -10.43
C ARG A 14 -14.58 -12.43 -9.99
N ILE A 15 -14.95 -11.33 -10.66
CA ILE A 15 -16.19 -10.61 -10.33
C ILE A 15 -17.41 -11.45 -10.64
N LEU A 16 -17.45 -12.10 -11.80
CA LEU A 16 -18.55 -13.01 -12.15
C LEU A 16 -18.70 -14.11 -11.09
N GLY A 17 -17.60 -14.72 -10.65
CA GLY A 17 -17.59 -15.69 -9.56
C GLY A 17 -18.25 -15.12 -8.29
N LEU A 18 -17.85 -13.92 -7.86
CA LEU A 18 -18.45 -13.27 -6.68
C LEU A 18 -19.95 -12.97 -6.84
N ILE A 19 -20.38 -12.51 -8.01
CA ILE A 19 -21.79 -12.20 -8.30
C ILE A 19 -22.64 -13.48 -8.21
N PHE A 20 -22.16 -14.58 -8.80
CA PHE A 20 -22.86 -15.86 -8.77
C PHE A 20 -22.85 -16.49 -7.37
N ASP A 21 -21.74 -16.41 -6.65
CA ASP A 21 -21.63 -16.89 -5.25
C ASP A 21 -22.63 -16.18 -4.33
N GLN A 22 -22.85 -14.88 -4.55
CA GLN A 22 -23.83 -14.09 -3.81
C GLN A 22 -25.27 -14.22 -4.35
N ARG A 23 -25.47 -14.98 -5.43
CA ARG A 23 -26.76 -15.15 -6.13
C ARG A 23 -27.38 -13.84 -6.64
N GLU A 24 -26.53 -12.92 -7.06
CA GLU A 24 -26.92 -11.57 -7.46
C GLU A 24 -26.98 -11.37 -8.98
N GLY A 25 -26.69 -12.41 -9.77
CA GLY A 25 -26.60 -12.30 -11.24
C GLY A 25 -27.90 -11.89 -11.96
N ASN A 26 -29.03 -11.86 -11.26
CA ASN A 26 -30.29 -11.37 -11.80
C ASN A 26 -30.48 -9.85 -11.68
N LYS A 27 -29.65 -9.15 -10.89
CA LYS A 27 -29.73 -7.70 -10.76
C LYS A 27 -29.27 -7.02 -12.05
N GLU A 28 -30.08 -6.06 -12.52
CA GLU A 28 -29.86 -5.28 -13.74
C GLU A 28 -28.45 -4.68 -13.80
N ILE A 29 -27.97 -4.08 -12.70
CA ILE A 29 -26.62 -3.50 -12.60
C ILE A 29 -25.49 -4.50 -12.93
N TYR A 30 -25.66 -5.78 -12.59
CA TYR A 30 -24.69 -6.82 -12.87
C TYR A 30 -24.93 -7.46 -14.23
N ARG A 31 -26.19 -7.63 -14.60
CA ARG A 31 -26.59 -8.17 -15.89
C ARG A 31 -26.04 -7.32 -17.03
N ASP A 32 -26.27 -6.01 -16.99
CA ASP A 32 -25.95 -5.10 -18.08
C ASP A 32 -24.43 -4.86 -18.19
N LYS A 33 -23.74 -4.81 -17.04
CA LYS A 33 -22.30 -4.54 -17.01
C LYS A 33 -21.42 -5.79 -17.19
N PHE A 34 -21.88 -6.95 -16.72
CA PHE A 34 -21.04 -8.16 -16.61
C PHE A 34 -21.55 -9.38 -17.36
N ILE A 35 -22.85 -9.54 -17.60
CA ILE A 35 -23.43 -10.82 -18.09
C ILE A 35 -23.92 -10.72 -19.54
N LEU A 36 -24.56 -9.62 -19.94
CA LEU A 36 -25.14 -9.44 -21.28
C LEU A 36 -24.14 -8.99 -22.36
N LYS A 37 -22.83 -9.22 -22.17
CA LYS A 37 -21.82 -9.01 -23.23
C LYS A 37 -21.91 -10.08 -24.34
N GLU A 38 -23.12 -10.46 -24.75
CA GLU A 38 -23.37 -11.31 -25.92
C GLU A 38 -23.96 -10.45 -27.04
N GLY A 39 -23.12 -10.11 -28.01
CA GLY A 39 -23.53 -9.48 -29.26
C GLY A 39 -22.83 -8.15 -29.52
N GLU A 40 -21.83 -8.21 -30.40
CA GLU A 40 -20.98 -7.11 -30.88
C GLU A 40 -19.80 -6.75 -29.96
N GLU A 41 -18.62 -6.58 -30.58
CA GLU A 41 -17.32 -6.33 -29.97
C GLU A 41 -17.25 -4.97 -29.25
N GLU A 42 -18.06 -4.74 -28.22
CA GLU A 42 -17.76 -3.71 -27.23
C GLU A 42 -16.64 -4.24 -26.33
N THR A 43 -15.41 -4.03 -26.78
CA THR A 43 -14.20 -4.23 -25.98
C THR A 43 -14.40 -3.57 -24.61
N SER A 44 -14.26 -4.35 -23.53
CA SER A 44 -14.19 -3.84 -22.15
C SER A 44 -13.35 -2.57 -22.14
N THR A 45 -13.92 -1.44 -21.72
CA THR A 45 -13.12 -0.21 -21.69
C THR A 45 -12.05 -0.35 -20.61
N LEU A 46 -10.95 0.40 -20.74
CA LEU A 46 -9.95 0.52 -19.68
C LEU A 46 -10.60 0.96 -18.35
N GLU A 47 -11.63 1.80 -18.43
CA GLU A 47 -12.39 2.27 -17.27
C GLU A 47 -13.16 1.13 -16.57
N ASP A 48 -13.75 0.21 -17.34
CA ASP A 48 -14.44 -0.96 -16.80
C ASP A 48 -13.45 -1.90 -16.10
N HIS A 49 -12.31 -2.17 -16.73
CA HIS A 49 -11.25 -2.99 -16.13
C HIS A 49 -10.75 -2.38 -14.81
N LEU A 50 -10.45 -1.08 -14.80
CA LEU A 50 -10.01 -0.39 -13.59
C LEU A 50 -11.07 -0.39 -12.50
N SER A 51 -12.35 -0.27 -12.86
CA SER A 51 -13.47 -0.37 -11.94
C SER A 51 -13.55 -1.78 -11.34
N CYS A 52 -13.42 -2.82 -12.17
CA CYS A 52 -13.38 -4.21 -11.73
C CYS A 52 -12.24 -4.46 -10.74
N LYS A 53 -11.04 -4.03 -11.09
CA LYS A 53 -9.84 -4.18 -10.26
C LYS A 53 -10.01 -3.48 -8.90
N LYS A 54 -10.56 -2.26 -8.88
CA LYS A 54 -10.86 -1.52 -7.64
C LYS A 54 -11.89 -2.24 -6.77
N THR A 55 -12.98 -2.73 -7.37
CA THR A 55 -14.02 -3.49 -6.64
C THR A 55 -13.44 -4.74 -6.00
N LEU A 56 -12.65 -5.52 -6.75
CA LEU A 56 -12.00 -6.72 -6.22
C LEU A 56 -11.01 -6.40 -5.09
N LEU A 57 -10.19 -5.36 -5.28
CA LEU A 57 -9.25 -4.90 -4.25
C LEU A 57 -9.97 -4.55 -2.96
N LEU A 58 -11.02 -3.72 -3.06
CA LEU A 58 -11.76 -3.25 -1.90
C LEU A 58 -12.54 -4.39 -1.23
N TYR A 59 -13.06 -5.34 -2.02
CA TYR A 59 -13.68 -6.55 -1.50
C TYR A 59 -12.68 -7.38 -0.68
N ASP A 60 -11.49 -7.65 -1.20
CA ASP A 60 -10.45 -8.39 -0.49
C ASP A 60 -9.88 -7.62 0.71
N TRP A 61 -9.83 -6.29 0.62
CA TRP A 61 -9.49 -5.40 1.71
C TRP A 61 -10.45 -5.58 2.88
N ILE A 62 -11.76 -5.36 2.68
CA ILE A 62 -12.80 -5.46 3.72
C ILE A 62 -13.06 -6.90 4.18
N LYS A 63 -12.70 -7.91 3.37
CA LYS A 63 -12.78 -9.32 3.80
C LYS A 63 -11.74 -9.63 4.88
N GLY A 64 -10.75 -8.77 5.10
CA GLY A 64 -9.78 -8.97 6.19
C GLY A 64 -8.83 -10.16 5.97
N ASN A 65 -9.11 -11.07 5.02
CA ASN A 65 -8.51 -12.40 4.96
C ASN A 65 -7.09 -12.38 4.38
N LYS A 66 -6.76 -11.42 3.52
CA LYS A 66 -5.42 -11.21 2.95
C LYS A 66 -4.60 -10.24 3.79
N GLU A 67 -3.32 -10.53 3.99
CA GLU A 67 -2.38 -9.57 4.59
C GLU A 67 -2.09 -8.43 3.63
N MET A 68 -1.62 -7.29 4.17
CA MET A 68 -1.32 -6.11 3.35
C MET A 68 -0.39 -6.43 2.19
N LYS A 69 0.70 -7.15 2.49
CA LYS A 69 1.67 -7.61 1.50
C LYS A 69 1.06 -8.44 0.37
N SER A 70 0.06 -9.27 0.67
CA SER A 70 -0.63 -10.07 -0.35
C SER A 70 -1.48 -9.18 -1.26
N LEU A 71 -2.18 -8.19 -0.69
CA LEU A 71 -2.94 -7.21 -1.48
C LEU A 71 -2.01 -6.40 -2.38
N GLU A 72 -0.86 -5.95 -1.87
CA GLU A 72 0.11 -5.19 -2.67
C GLU A 72 0.65 -6.01 -3.85
N GLN A 73 0.92 -7.30 -3.63
CA GLN A 73 1.45 -8.19 -4.67
C GLN A 73 0.41 -8.54 -5.73
N GLU A 74 -0.84 -8.76 -5.32
CA GLU A 74 -1.90 -9.22 -6.20
C GLU A 74 -2.51 -8.09 -7.04
N TYR A 75 -2.67 -6.91 -6.44
CA TYR A 75 -3.26 -5.75 -7.11
C TYR A 75 -2.23 -4.76 -7.65
N PHE A 76 -0.95 -4.98 -7.35
CA PHE A 76 0.18 -4.14 -7.75
C PHE A 76 0.05 -2.68 -7.28
N LEU A 77 -0.44 -2.49 -6.06
CA LEU A 77 -0.60 -1.19 -5.41
C LEU A 77 0.15 -1.17 -4.09
N TYR A 78 0.65 -0.02 -3.68
CA TYR A 78 1.25 0.12 -2.36
C TYR A 78 0.21 0.33 -1.28
N GLU A 79 0.63 0.10 -0.04
CA GLU A 79 -0.22 0.32 1.12
C GLU A 79 -0.88 1.69 1.16
N GLY A 80 -0.13 2.76 0.88
CA GLY A 80 -0.69 4.12 0.81
C GLY A 80 -1.78 4.28 -0.24
N ASP A 81 -1.68 3.60 -1.39
CA ASP A 81 -2.69 3.68 -2.44
C ASP A 81 -3.95 2.89 -2.09
N VAL A 82 -3.79 1.72 -1.46
CA VAL A 82 -4.93 0.93 -0.97
C VAL A 82 -5.68 1.70 0.12
N LEU A 83 -4.96 2.29 1.08
CA LEU A 83 -5.57 3.10 2.14
C LEU A 83 -6.29 4.33 1.58
N ARG A 84 -5.67 5.05 0.65
CA ARG A 84 -6.29 6.21 -0.01
C ARG A 84 -7.53 5.84 -0.81
N LEU A 85 -7.51 4.72 -1.51
CA LEU A 85 -8.69 4.20 -2.21
C LEU A 85 -9.79 3.84 -1.21
N ALA A 86 -9.45 3.10 -0.16
CA ALA A 86 -10.40 2.69 0.86
C ALA A 86 -11.06 3.90 1.56
N GLU A 87 -10.28 4.92 1.92
CA GLU A 87 -10.77 6.18 2.47
C GLU A 87 -11.71 6.88 1.48
N GLY A 88 -11.29 7.05 0.22
CA GLY A 88 -12.13 7.68 -0.81
C GLY A 88 -13.48 6.96 -0.99
N PHE A 89 -13.48 5.64 -1.03
CA PHE A 89 -14.72 4.85 -1.16
C PHE A 89 -15.54 4.82 0.13
N CYS A 90 -14.92 4.90 1.31
CA CYS A 90 -15.64 5.11 2.56
C CYS A 90 -16.46 6.41 2.51
N TRP A 91 -15.85 7.51 2.07
CA TRP A 91 -16.55 8.80 1.92
C TRP A 91 -17.69 8.73 0.91
N LEU A 92 -17.52 8.00 -0.20
CA LEU A 92 -18.59 7.79 -1.17
C LEU A 92 -19.75 6.97 -0.60
N ALA A 93 -19.44 5.90 0.15
CA ALA A 93 -20.46 5.07 0.80
C ALA A 93 -21.21 5.86 1.89
N ASP A 94 -20.51 6.65 2.70
CA ASP A 94 -21.11 7.52 3.71
C ASP A 94 -22.03 8.58 3.08
N SER A 95 -21.57 9.21 1.99
CA SER A 95 -22.37 10.15 1.21
C SER A 95 -23.62 9.49 0.63
N LEU A 96 -23.51 8.26 0.13
CA LEU A 96 -24.64 7.48 -0.36
C LEU A 96 -25.64 7.16 0.76
N ALA A 97 -25.17 6.83 1.96
CA ALA A 97 -26.03 6.61 3.12
C ALA A 97 -26.81 7.89 3.49
N ALA A 98 -26.15 9.05 3.51
CA ALA A 98 -26.80 10.33 3.78
C ALA A 98 -27.87 10.68 2.73
N ILE A 99 -27.58 10.45 1.45
CA ILE A 99 -28.57 10.64 0.37
C ILE A 99 -29.75 9.68 0.55
N ALA A 100 -29.48 8.39 0.78
CA ALA A 100 -30.53 7.39 0.98
C ALA A 100 -31.42 7.72 2.19
N GLU A 101 -30.83 8.17 3.29
CA GLU A 101 -31.55 8.65 4.46
C GLU A 101 -32.49 9.81 4.10
N SER A 102 -31.98 10.83 3.40
CA SER A 102 -32.76 11.98 2.96
C SER A 102 -33.90 11.61 2.00
N ALA A 103 -33.69 10.57 1.18
CA ALA A 103 -34.70 9.98 0.30
C ALA A 103 -35.73 9.11 1.05
N GLY A 104 -35.66 9.04 2.38
CA GLY A 104 -36.65 8.37 3.22
C GLY A 104 -36.43 6.85 3.38
N TRP A 105 -35.22 6.35 3.12
CA TRP A 105 -34.94 4.91 3.22
C TRP A 105 -35.05 4.36 4.65
N LYS A 106 -34.95 5.22 5.67
CA LYS A 106 -35.18 4.85 7.09
C LYS A 106 -36.48 4.08 7.33
N LYS A 107 -37.52 4.30 6.53
CA LYS A 107 -38.82 3.62 6.67
C LYS A 107 -39.04 2.50 5.66
N LYS A 108 -38.54 2.67 4.42
CA LYS A 108 -38.87 1.80 3.28
C LYS A 108 -37.81 0.76 2.96
N ARG A 109 -36.56 1.02 3.33
CA ARG A 109 -35.37 0.23 2.95
C ARG A 109 -34.30 0.32 4.06
N LYS A 110 -34.71 0.06 5.31
CA LYS A 110 -33.87 0.23 6.49
C LYS A 110 -32.65 -0.69 6.43
N GLU A 111 -32.85 -1.95 6.02
CA GLU A 111 -31.77 -2.94 5.94
C GLU A 111 -30.72 -2.55 4.89
N ASP A 112 -31.15 -1.97 3.76
CA ASP A 112 -30.22 -1.52 2.72
C ASP A 112 -29.42 -0.29 3.18
N LEU A 113 -30.05 0.63 3.90
CA LEU A 113 -29.37 1.77 4.51
C LEU A 113 -28.31 1.29 5.52
N GLU A 114 -28.67 0.33 6.38
CA GLU A 114 -27.73 -0.26 7.34
C GLU A 114 -26.55 -0.95 6.64
N LYS A 115 -26.77 -1.65 5.53
CA LYS A 115 -25.68 -2.24 4.73
C LYS A 115 -24.72 -1.20 4.15
N ILE A 116 -25.22 -0.04 3.72
CA ILE A 116 -24.37 1.03 3.16
C ILE A 116 -23.52 1.66 4.28
N ILE A 117 -24.12 1.91 5.44
CA ILE A 117 -23.41 2.42 6.63
C ILE A 117 -22.35 1.42 7.08
N LEU A 118 -22.70 0.14 7.14
CA LEU A 118 -21.76 -0.91 7.50
C LEU A 118 -20.60 -1.01 6.49
N LEU A 119 -20.91 -0.86 5.20
CA LEU A 119 -19.90 -0.86 4.15
C LEU A 119 -18.90 0.29 4.31
N SER A 120 -19.35 1.50 4.66
CA SER A 120 -18.43 2.64 4.86
C SER A 120 -17.47 2.37 6.03
N GLU A 121 -17.97 1.88 7.16
CA GLU A 121 -17.14 1.51 8.31
C GLU A 121 -16.13 0.40 7.98
N ARG A 122 -16.55 -0.61 7.23
CA ARG A 122 -15.65 -1.70 6.81
C ARG A 122 -14.59 -1.21 5.82
N LEU A 123 -14.92 -0.26 4.96
CA LEU A 123 -13.97 0.31 4.01
C LEU A 123 -12.85 1.06 4.73
N ILE A 124 -13.18 1.91 5.71
CA ILE A 124 -12.13 2.68 6.42
C ILE A 124 -11.23 1.79 7.28
N GLU A 125 -11.81 0.78 7.96
CA GLU A 125 -11.05 -0.11 8.84
C GLU A 125 -10.38 -1.29 8.12
N GLY A 126 -10.91 -1.67 6.96
CA GLY A 126 -10.45 -2.83 6.20
C GLY A 126 -10.75 -4.17 6.84
N ILE A 127 -11.82 -4.29 7.62
CA ILE A 127 -12.14 -5.53 8.35
C ILE A 127 -13.55 -6.02 8.04
N GLU A 128 -13.80 -7.27 8.37
CA GLU A 128 -15.15 -7.82 8.36
C GLU A 128 -15.97 -7.24 9.52
N GLU A 129 -17.29 -7.39 9.42
CA GLU A 129 -18.26 -6.80 10.34
C GLU A 129 -18.01 -7.23 11.80
N GLU A 130 -17.61 -8.49 11.99
CA GLU A 130 -17.30 -9.09 13.29
C GLU A 130 -16.15 -8.41 14.02
N GLY A 131 -15.30 -7.65 13.31
CA GLY A 131 -14.19 -6.89 13.89
C GLY A 131 -14.51 -5.43 14.19
N LEU A 132 -15.63 -4.88 13.70
CA LEU A 132 -15.94 -3.46 13.85
C LEU A 132 -16.14 -3.04 15.31
N GLY A 133 -16.66 -3.95 16.14
CA GLY A 133 -16.78 -3.73 17.58
C GLY A 133 -15.45 -3.34 18.23
N LEU A 134 -14.35 -4.01 17.82
CA LEU A 134 -13.00 -3.68 18.29
C LEU A 134 -12.43 -2.41 17.65
N ALA A 135 -12.67 -2.17 16.37
CA ALA A 135 -12.17 -0.98 15.68
C ALA A 135 -12.74 0.32 16.29
N ARG A 136 -14.03 0.32 16.61
CA ARG A 136 -14.73 1.45 17.25
C ARG A 136 -14.20 1.82 18.64
N LEU A 137 -13.39 0.96 19.26
CA LEU A 137 -12.72 1.29 20.52
C LEU A 137 -11.57 2.29 20.33
N TYR A 138 -11.12 2.51 19.09
CA TYR A 138 -10.04 3.43 18.71
C TYR A 138 -8.76 3.24 19.54
N ILE A 139 -8.41 1.98 19.82
CA ILE A 139 -7.25 1.65 20.65
C ILE A 139 -5.97 1.86 19.83
N PRO A 140 -5.07 2.78 20.22
CA PRO A 140 -3.87 3.05 19.43
C PRO A 140 -3.00 1.79 19.28
N GLY A 141 -2.63 1.47 18.03
CA GLY A 141 -1.83 0.29 17.70
C GLY A 141 -2.61 -1.02 17.59
N LEU A 142 -3.93 -1.00 17.81
CA LEU A 142 -4.80 -2.13 17.49
C LEU A 142 -5.11 -2.13 15.98
N SER A 143 -4.16 -2.62 15.19
CA SER A 143 -4.30 -2.66 13.73
C SER A 143 -5.28 -3.73 13.25
N ARG A 144 -5.73 -3.62 12.00
CA ARG A 144 -6.47 -4.67 11.24
C ARG A 144 -5.92 -6.07 11.48
N TYR A 145 -4.60 -6.23 11.50
CA TYR A 145 -3.94 -7.51 11.76
C TYR A 145 -4.29 -8.07 13.15
N TYR A 146 -4.20 -7.25 14.19
CA TYR A 146 -4.51 -7.68 15.55
C TYR A 146 -6.01 -7.88 15.78
N ILE A 147 -6.86 -7.01 15.23
CA ILE A 147 -8.32 -7.18 15.27
C ILE A 147 -8.72 -8.54 14.67
N LYS A 148 -8.20 -8.86 13.50
CA LYS A 148 -8.44 -10.16 12.86
C LYS A 148 -7.99 -11.34 13.72
N ARG A 149 -6.84 -11.25 14.39
CA ARG A 149 -6.37 -12.31 15.28
C ARG A 149 -7.31 -12.51 16.46
N LEU A 150 -7.81 -11.41 17.03
CA LEU A 150 -8.78 -11.43 18.13
C LEU A 150 -10.11 -12.05 17.71
N VAL A 151 -10.66 -11.63 16.56
CA VAL A 151 -11.90 -12.18 16.01
C VAL A 151 -11.79 -13.69 15.77
N ARG A 152 -10.66 -14.16 15.20
CA ARG A 152 -10.40 -15.59 14.98
C ARG A 152 -10.38 -16.44 16.26
N THR A 153 -10.09 -15.81 17.39
CA THR A 153 -10.11 -16.47 18.71
C THR A 153 -11.41 -16.23 19.48
N GLY A 154 -12.42 -15.62 18.85
CA GLY A 154 -13.73 -15.38 19.47
C GLY A 154 -13.89 -14.01 20.14
N TYR A 155 -12.88 -13.14 20.10
CA TYR A 155 -12.93 -11.78 20.66
C TYR A 155 -13.24 -10.76 19.57
N GLY A 156 -14.51 -10.68 19.13
CA GLY A 156 -14.95 -9.72 18.11
C GLY A 156 -15.36 -8.35 18.67
N ASP A 157 -15.56 -8.26 19.98
CA ASP A 157 -16.02 -7.04 20.63
C ASP A 157 -15.51 -6.94 22.08
N MET A 158 -15.89 -5.83 22.72
CA MET A 158 -15.51 -5.52 24.09
C MET A 158 -16.22 -6.42 25.11
N GLU A 159 -17.40 -6.94 24.81
CA GLU A 159 -18.14 -7.81 25.71
C GLU A 159 -17.51 -9.20 25.81
N ASN A 160 -17.02 -9.73 24.69
CA ASN A 160 -16.29 -10.99 24.65
C ASN A 160 -14.94 -10.87 25.35
N LEU A 161 -14.25 -9.74 25.20
CA LEU A 161 -13.00 -9.46 25.92
C LEU A 161 -13.19 -9.32 27.44
N LYS A 162 -14.34 -8.77 27.90
CA LYS A 162 -14.67 -8.68 29.34
C LYS A 162 -14.95 -10.04 29.98
N LYS A 163 -15.46 -10.98 29.20
CA LYS A 163 -15.82 -12.34 29.65
C LYS A 163 -14.64 -13.31 29.61
N ALA A 164 -13.48 -12.88 29.14
CA ALA A 164 -12.30 -13.72 28.99
C ALA A 164 -11.84 -14.28 30.36
N SER A 165 -11.60 -15.59 30.43
CA SER A 165 -11.03 -16.27 31.60
C SER A 165 -9.55 -15.90 31.83
N GLU A 166 -8.98 -16.26 32.99
CA GLU A 166 -7.55 -16.03 33.26
C GLU A 166 -6.64 -16.76 32.26
N GLU A 167 -7.03 -17.96 31.81
CA GLU A 167 -6.33 -18.73 30.79
C GLU A 167 -6.41 -18.07 29.40
N GLU A 168 -7.56 -17.50 29.08
CA GLU A 168 -7.80 -16.76 27.85
C GLU A 168 -7.01 -15.44 27.79
N LEU A 169 -6.83 -14.78 28.94
CA LEU A 169 -5.93 -13.64 29.09
C LEU A 169 -4.46 -14.03 28.83
N VAL A 170 -4.04 -15.22 29.25
CA VAL A 170 -2.68 -15.74 28.94
C VAL A 170 -2.52 -16.00 27.44
N GLU A 171 -3.56 -16.48 26.76
CA GLU A 171 -3.52 -16.66 25.31
C GLU A 171 -3.47 -15.31 24.58
N LEU A 172 -4.20 -14.29 25.07
CA LEU A 172 -4.08 -12.91 24.56
C LEU A 172 -2.66 -12.34 24.71
N VAL A 173 -1.92 -12.71 25.75
CA VAL A 173 -0.49 -12.38 25.93
C VAL A 173 0.40 -13.00 24.86
N ARG A 174 0.02 -14.15 24.30
CA ARG A 174 0.72 -14.77 23.16
C ARG A 174 0.33 -14.14 21.83
N LEU A 175 -0.89 -13.64 21.70
CA LEU A 175 -1.41 -13.04 20.47
C LEU A 175 -0.96 -11.60 20.27
N LEU A 176 -0.89 -10.81 21.35
CA LEU A 176 -0.69 -9.37 21.30
C LEU A 176 0.59 -8.94 22.05
N PRO A 177 1.27 -7.88 21.61
CA PRO A 177 2.32 -7.27 22.41
C PRO A 177 1.78 -6.79 23.76
N GLY A 178 2.50 -7.01 24.86
CA GLY A 178 2.03 -6.66 26.21
C GLY A 178 1.63 -5.18 26.40
N ARG A 179 2.21 -4.25 25.61
CA ARG A 179 1.80 -2.84 25.59
C ARG A 179 0.38 -2.65 25.07
N LEU A 180 -0.03 -3.45 24.09
CA LEU A 180 -1.36 -3.38 23.50
C LEU A 180 -2.41 -3.94 24.47
N ILE A 181 -2.07 -5.01 25.19
CA ILE A 181 -2.94 -5.60 26.22
C ILE A 181 -3.25 -4.58 27.31
N LYS A 182 -2.23 -3.87 27.81
CA LYS A 182 -2.43 -2.78 28.79
C LYS A 182 -3.34 -1.67 28.27
N ARG A 183 -3.26 -1.34 26.97
CA ARG A 183 -4.14 -0.34 26.35
C ARG A 183 -5.57 -0.83 26.22
N ILE A 184 -5.76 -2.11 25.87
CA ILE A 184 -7.07 -2.76 25.84
C ILE A 184 -7.68 -2.72 27.24
N GLN A 185 -6.97 -3.24 28.26
CA GLN A 185 -7.41 -3.26 29.66
C GLN A 185 -7.83 -1.88 30.15
N ARG A 186 -7.00 -0.86 29.95
CA ARG A 186 -7.34 0.53 30.30
C ARG A 186 -8.63 1.00 29.63
N ARG A 187 -8.86 0.63 28.37
CA ARG A 187 -10.10 0.98 27.66
C ARG A 187 -11.33 0.27 28.23
N MET A 188 -11.17 -0.97 28.72
CA MET A 188 -12.23 -1.70 29.42
C MET A 188 -12.63 -0.99 30.71
N ASP A 189 -11.64 -0.50 31.47
CA ASP A 189 -11.87 0.21 32.72
C ASP A 189 -12.57 1.56 32.47
N GLU A 190 -12.16 2.30 31.44
CA GLU A 190 -12.81 3.55 31.02
C GLU A 190 -14.30 3.34 30.66
N GLU A 191 -14.63 2.28 29.93
CA GLU A 191 -16.03 1.95 29.61
C GLU A 191 -16.86 1.58 30.83
N ARG A 192 -16.30 0.82 31.78
CA ARG A 192 -16.99 0.46 33.02
C ARG A 192 -17.40 1.70 33.80
N VAL A 193 -16.47 2.65 33.96
CA VAL A 193 -16.74 3.94 34.63
C VAL A 193 -17.84 4.72 33.90
N ILE A 194 -17.84 4.75 32.56
CA ILE A 194 -18.88 5.45 31.79
C ILE A 194 -20.26 4.79 31.96
N GLN A 195 -20.32 3.45 31.99
CA GLN A 195 -21.58 2.72 32.22
C GLN A 195 -22.12 2.92 33.64
N GLU A 196 -21.25 2.92 34.66
CA GLU A 196 -21.63 3.17 36.05
C GLU A 196 -22.19 4.58 36.26
N VAL A 197 -21.61 5.59 35.60
CA VAL A 197 -22.13 6.97 35.65
C VAL A 197 -23.49 7.09 34.96
N LYS A 198 -23.70 6.43 33.82
CA LYS A 198 -24.99 6.43 33.11
C LYS A 198 -26.12 5.71 33.86
N ASN A 199 -25.79 4.73 34.70
CA ASN A 199 -26.77 3.96 35.46
C ASN A 199 -27.21 4.66 36.77
N CYS A 200 -26.59 5.78 37.14
CA CYS A 200 -26.84 6.49 38.41
C CYS A 200 -27.76 7.72 38.30
N GLU A 201 -28.43 7.98 37.16
CA GLU A 201 -29.40 9.08 37.06
C GLU A 201 -30.87 8.60 37.07
N PRO A 202 -31.70 9.17 37.96
CA PRO A 202 -33.08 9.47 37.61
C PRO A 202 -33.48 10.95 37.81
N GLU A 203 -34.21 11.43 36.80
CA GLU A 203 -35.20 12.53 36.72
C GLU A 203 -34.79 14.03 36.56
N PRO A 204 -35.65 14.81 35.85
CA PRO A 204 -35.21 15.87 34.93
C PRO A 204 -35.44 17.28 35.47
N ALA A 205 -34.60 18.24 35.05
CA ALA A 205 -34.87 19.67 35.25
C ALA A 205 -34.45 20.51 34.01
N ILE A 206 -35.48 20.85 33.23
CA ILE A 206 -35.77 22.17 32.64
C ILE A 206 -34.57 23.05 32.23
N LEU A 207 -34.39 23.13 30.90
CA LEU A 207 -34.09 24.33 30.08
C LEU A 207 -33.27 25.49 30.69
N SER A 208 -32.05 25.64 30.17
CA SER A 208 -31.55 26.94 29.70
C SER A 208 -30.53 26.75 28.57
N SER A 209 -30.93 27.10 27.34
CA SER A 209 -30.03 27.35 26.19
C SER A 209 -29.38 28.74 26.31
N PRO A 210 -28.55 29.21 25.35
CA PRO A 210 -27.53 28.55 24.50
C PRO A 210 -26.15 29.25 24.65
N LEU A 211 -25.20 28.91 23.76
CA LEU A 211 -23.83 29.46 23.55
C LEU A 211 -22.71 28.67 24.28
N LYS A 212 -21.56 28.33 23.69
CA LYS A 212 -20.80 28.95 22.58
C LYS A 212 -20.12 27.88 21.71
N THR A 213 -20.26 28.05 20.40
CA THR A 213 -19.25 27.70 19.40
C THR A 213 -17.92 28.36 19.75
N THR A 214 -16.87 27.56 19.92
CA THR A 214 -15.49 28.03 19.82
C THR A 214 -14.82 27.31 18.66
N ASN A 215 -14.65 28.07 17.58
CA ASN A 215 -13.76 27.78 16.47
C ASN A 215 -12.34 27.59 17.00
N THR A 216 -11.67 26.50 16.62
CA THR A 216 -10.21 26.40 16.75
C THR A 216 -9.59 26.33 15.36
N THR A 217 -9.32 27.54 14.90
CA THR A 217 -8.33 28.03 13.94
C THR A 217 -7.27 27.04 13.45
N SER A 218 -7.20 26.96 12.12
CA SER A 218 -6.11 26.48 11.28
C SER A 218 -4.80 27.22 11.60
N ALA A 219 -3.74 26.48 11.93
CA ALA A 219 -2.39 27.02 11.98
C ALA A 219 -1.62 26.61 10.71
N SER A 220 -1.55 27.57 9.79
CA SER A 220 -0.62 27.60 8.66
C SER A 220 0.80 27.81 9.18
N HIS A 221 1.72 26.90 8.89
CA HIS A 221 3.15 27.11 9.10
C HIS A 221 3.77 27.76 7.86
N ASN A 222 3.96 29.08 7.94
CA ASN A 222 4.76 29.88 7.02
C ASN A 222 6.24 29.46 7.09
N LEU A 223 6.78 28.90 6.00
CA LEU A 223 8.22 28.80 5.78
C LEU A 223 8.70 30.07 5.07
N LYS A 224 9.60 30.76 5.77
CA LYS A 224 10.20 32.04 5.38
C LYS A 224 11.20 31.81 4.24
N LEU A 225 10.90 32.41 3.09
CA LEU A 225 11.79 32.53 1.94
C LEU A 225 12.80 33.66 2.21
N THR A 226 14.10 33.41 2.11
CA THR A 226 15.10 34.46 1.93
C THR A 226 16.07 34.06 0.83
N SER A 227 15.90 34.70 -0.32
CA SER A 227 16.93 34.80 -1.37
C SER A 227 17.95 35.86 -0.99
N VAL A 228 19.24 35.57 -1.12
CA VAL A 228 20.24 36.58 -1.51
C VAL A 228 21.29 35.92 -2.39
N VAL A 229 21.40 36.44 -3.60
CA VAL A 229 22.46 36.24 -4.59
C VAL A 229 23.73 36.98 -4.14
N SER A 230 24.90 36.36 -4.28
CA SER A 230 26.10 37.00 -4.88
C SER A 230 27.35 36.12 -4.73
N SER A 231 27.93 35.75 -5.88
CA SER A 231 29.33 35.32 -6.02
C SER A 231 30.30 36.48 -5.70
N PRO A 232 31.60 36.21 -5.48
CA PRO A 232 32.56 36.52 -6.54
C PRO A 232 33.65 35.44 -6.77
N PRO A 233 34.39 35.52 -7.91
CA PRO A 233 35.21 34.45 -8.47
C PRO A 233 36.68 34.55 -8.05
N LYS A 234 37.44 33.46 -8.24
CA LYS A 234 38.92 33.46 -8.35
C LYS A 234 39.35 32.20 -9.14
N THR A 235 39.61 32.41 -10.43
CA THR A 235 40.92 32.40 -11.12
C THR A 235 41.43 31.02 -11.51
N GLU A 236 41.46 30.83 -12.83
CA GLU A 236 42.25 29.85 -13.55
C GLU A 236 43.74 29.97 -13.19
N ASN A 237 44.42 28.83 -13.09
CA ASN A 237 45.70 28.69 -13.75
C ASN A 237 45.96 27.22 -14.12
N PRO A 238 46.42 26.95 -15.36
CA PRO A 238 46.74 25.63 -15.86
C PRO A 238 48.17 25.26 -15.46
N ASN A 239 48.44 23.98 -15.18
CA ASN A 239 49.67 23.33 -15.63
C ASN A 239 49.70 21.85 -15.22
N SER A 240 49.80 21.02 -16.26
CA SER A 240 50.65 19.85 -16.39
C SER A 240 50.92 19.02 -15.13
N ASN A 241 50.52 17.75 -15.15
CA ASN A 241 51.50 16.70 -15.42
C ASN A 241 50.84 15.34 -15.68
N LEU A 242 51.20 14.78 -16.82
CA LEU A 242 51.08 13.37 -17.14
C LEU A 242 51.62 12.52 -15.99
N ASN A 243 50.81 11.60 -15.49
CA ASN A 243 51.34 10.41 -14.84
C ASN A 243 50.36 9.24 -15.07
N THR A 244 50.56 8.58 -16.21
CA THR A 244 50.07 7.25 -16.54
C THR A 244 50.56 6.26 -15.48
N LYS A 245 49.74 6.03 -14.45
CA LYS A 245 49.88 4.86 -13.58
C LYS A 245 48.80 3.85 -13.98
N ASN A 246 49.26 2.72 -14.51
CA ASN A 246 48.49 1.49 -14.67
C ASN A 246 47.87 1.08 -13.32
N GLN A 247 46.70 1.60 -13.00
CA GLN A 247 45.81 1.03 -11.99
C GLN A 247 45.00 -0.04 -12.70
N LYS A 248 45.21 -1.31 -12.32
CA LYS A 248 44.31 -2.40 -12.67
C LYS A 248 42.91 -1.99 -12.19
N LEU A 249 42.04 -1.61 -13.11
CA LEU A 249 40.70 -1.09 -12.82
C LEU A 249 39.96 -2.08 -11.92
N LYS A 250 39.43 -1.58 -10.81
CA LYS A 250 38.72 -2.42 -9.84
C LYS A 250 37.27 -2.54 -10.28
N ILE A 251 36.93 -3.67 -10.90
CA ILE A 251 35.55 -3.98 -11.27
C ILE A 251 34.66 -3.94 -10.02
N VAL A 252 33.63 -3.10 -10.06
CA VAL A 252 32.67 -2.89 -8.98
C VAL A 252 31.44 -3.76 -9.19
N LEU A 253 31.00 -3.93 -10.43
CA LEU A 253 29.82 -4.73 -10.77
C LEU A 253 30.11 -5.59 -12.00
N GLU A 254 29.82 -6.88 -11.88
CA GLU A 254 29.94 -7.84 -12.97
C GLU A 254 28.60 -8.58 -13.14
N ILE A 255 28.11 -8.58 -14.39
CA ILE A 255 26.84 -9.18 -14.79
C ILE A 255 27.13 -10.16 -15.93
N SER A 256 26.75 -11.43 -15.77
CA SER A 256 26.91 -12.42 -16.83
C SER A 256 25.59 -13.05 -17.27
N GLN A 257 25.33 -13.07 -18.58
CA GLN A 257 24.16 -13.75 -19.15
C GLN A 257 24.19 -15.27 -18.93
N HIS A 258 25.38 -15.86 -18.76
CA HIS A 258 25.53 -17.29 -18.51
C HIS A 258 25.08 -17.72 -17.10
N ARG A 259 24.92 -16.77 -16.18
CA ARG A 259 24.52 -17.01 -14.78
C ARG A 259 23.52 -15.94 -14.31
N PRO A 260 22.29 -15.94 -14.85
CA PRO A 260 21.28 -14.93 -14.51
C PRO A 260 20.74 -15.05 -13.08
N ASP A 261 21.10 -16.12 -12.36
CA ASP A 261 20.73 -16.35 -10.96
C ASP A 261 21.50 -15.47 -9.97
N ARG A 262 22.60 -14.82 -10.40
CA ARG A 262 23.51 -14.10 -9.51
C ARG A 262 24.19 -12.91 -10.19
N ILE A 263 24.65 -11.99 -9.36
CA ILE A 263 25.43 -10.80 -9.75
C ILE A 263 26.62 -10.69 -8.82
N ILE A 264 27.78 -10.28 -9.34
CA ILE A 264 29.00 -10.10 -8.55
C ILE A 264 29.19 -8.61 -8.29
N PHE A 265 29.23 -8.22 -7.02
CA PHE A 265 29.48 -6.85 -6.59
C PHE A 265 30.74 -6.81 -5.72
N MET A 266 31.73 -6.04 -6.14
CA MET A 266 33.05 -5.95 -5.51
C MET A 266 33.69 -7.33 -5.25
N GLY A 267 33.52 -8.28 -6.18
CA GLY A 267 34.05 -9.64 -6.08
C GLY A 267 33.24 -10.60 -5.19
N LYS A 268 32.08 -10.18 -4.66
CA LYS A 268 31.17 -11.02 -3.87
C LYS A 268 29.86 -11.24 -4.61
N GLU A 269 29.40 -12.48 -4.67
CA GLU A 269 28.14 -12.83 -5.31
C GLU A 269 26.92 -12.56 -4.41
N PHE A 270 25.82 -12.14 -5.03
CA PHE A 270 24.50 -12.16 -4.41
C PHE A 270 23.45 -12.66 -5.39
N LYS A 271 22.40 -13.31 -4.85
CA LYS A 271 21.29 -13.83 -5.65
C LYS A 271 20.34 -12.71 -6.06
N VAL A 272 19.86 -12.76 -7.28
CA VAL A 272 18.91 -11.79 -7.82
C VAL A 272 17.68 -12.52 -8.40
N THR A 273 16.54 -11.85 -8.41
CA THR A 273 15.34 -12.34 -9.10
C THR A 273 15.50 -12.19 -10.61
N THR A 274 14.83 -13.00 -11.44
CA THR A 274 14.84 -12.89 -12.91
C THR A 274 14.62 -11.46 -13.41
N ILE A 275 13.56 -10.80 -12.96
CA ILE A 275 13.27 -9.39 -13.35
C ILE A 275 14.35 -8.43 -12.84
N GLY A 276 14.88 -8.67 -11.64
CA GLY A 276 15.96 -7.85 -11.09
C GLY A 276 17.27 -7.99 -11.89
N PHE A 277 17.56 -9.19 -12.41
CA PHE A 277 18.67 -9.42 -13.33
C PHE A 277 18.43 -8.67 -14.63
N SER A 278 17.26 -8.87 -15.26
CA SER A 278 16.91 -8.22 -16.52
C SER A 278 16.96 -6.68 -16.41
N LEU A 279 16.49 -6.11 -15.29
CA LEU A 279 16.58 -4.67 -15.03
C LEU A 279 18.05 -4.21 -14.95
N LEU A 280 18.89 -4.90 -14.19
CA LEU A 280 20.30 -4.57 -14.05
C LEU A 280 21.05 -4.71 -15.38
N TYR A 281 20.77 -5.77 -16.12
CA TYR A 281 21.35 -6.03 -17.42
C TYR A 281 20.97 -4.94 -18.43
N LEU A 282 19.68 -4.59 -18.54
CA LEU A 282 19.20 -3.51 -19.40
C LEU A 282 19.90 -2.18 -19.07
N LEU A 283 19.94 -1.79 -17.78
CA LEU A 283 20.61 -0.55 -17.38
C LEU A 283 22.13 -0.59 -17.61
N ALA A 284 22.74 -1.77 -17.53
CA ALA A 284 24.17 -1.97 -17.78
C ALA A 284 24.51 -1.89 -19.28
N GLU A 285 23.63 -2.37 -20.17
CA GLU A 285 23.76 -2.18 -21.62
C GLU A 285 23.71 -0.69 -21.99
N HIS A 286 22.88 0.08 -21.29
CA HIS A 286 22.78 1.53 -21.44
C HIS A 286 23.77 2.29 -20.52
N ARG A 287 25.07 1.98 -20.68
CA ARG A 287 26.17 2.55 -19.86
C ARG A 287 26.09 4.07 -19.72
N GLU A 288 26.01 4.53 -18.47
CA GLU A 288 25.92 5.95 -18.08
C GLU A 288 24.78 6.74 -18.77
N LYS A 289 23.80 6.03 -19.35
CA LYS A 289 22.65 6.62 -20.02
C LYS A 289 21.38 6.38 -19.22
N VAL A 290 20.49 7.34 -19.29
CA VAL A 290 19.17 7.25 -18.67
C VAL A 290 18.29 6.42 -19.58
N VAL A 291 17.78 5.31 -19.08
CA VAL A 291 16.76 4.50 -19.74
C VAL A 291 15.41 5.00 -19.27
N SER A 292 14.49 5.30 -20.19
CA SER A 292 13.19 5.85 -19.82
C SER A 292 12.34 4.83 -19.07
N TYR A 293 11.42 5.29 -18.22
CA TYR A 293 10.53 4.36 -17.52
C TYR A 293 9.66 3.57 -18.49
N GLU A 294 9.23 4.19 -19.58
CA GLU A 294 8.45 3.53 -20.64
C GLU A 294 9.25 2.41 -21.31
N GLU A 295 10.52 2.65 -21.65
CA GLU A 295 11.40 1.61 -22.22
C GLU A 295 11.67 0.47 -21.21
N ILE A 296 11.93 0.79 -19.95
CA ILE A 296 12.14 -0.21 -18.89
C ILE A 296 10.90 -1.08 -18.73
N LEU A 297 9.71 -0.47 -18.66
CA LEU A 297 8.45 -1.19 -18.51
C LEU A 297 8.16 -2.04 -19.74
N LYS A 298 8.34 -1.47 -20.93
CA LYS A 298 8.14 -2.18 -22.20
C LYS A 298 9.07 -3.37 -22.36
N ASP A 299 10.33 -3.25 -21.94
CA ASP A 299 11.30 -4.34 -22.15
C ASP A 299 11.17 -5.45 -21.09
N LEU A 300 10.96 -5.07 -19.82
CA LEU A 300 10.87 -6.02 -18.71
C LEU A 300 9.50 -6.69 -18.56
N TRP A 301 8.42 -6.03 -19.00
CA TRP A 301 7.05 -6.52 -18.87
C TRP A 301 6.32 -6.45 -20.21
N LYS A 302 6.91 -7.05 -21.26
CA LYS A 302 6.30 -7.18 -22.60
C LYS A 302 4.91 -7.82 -22.47
N GLY A 303 3.85 -7.06 -22.75
CA GLY A 303 2.46 -7.52 -22.72
C GLY A 303 1.62 -6.99 -21.54
N GLU A 304 2.23 -6.41 -20.50
CA GLU A 304 1.47 -5.83 -19.37
C GLU A 304 1.29 -4.32 -19.54
N LYS A 305 0.09 -3.89 -19.92
CA LYS A 305 -0.28 -2.46 -20.09
C LYS A 305 -0.33 -1.69 -18.76
N ASP A 306 -0.49 -2.41 -17.65
CA ASP A 306 -0.64 -1.87 -16.29
C ASP A 306 0.68 -1.84 -15.49
N ALA A 307 1.84 -2.12 -16.10
CA ALA A 307 3.10 -2.09 -15.37
C ALA A 307 3.42 -0.64 -14.93
N ILE A 308 3.38 -0.37 -13.63
CA ILE A 308 3.62 0.97 -13.07
C ILE A 308 5.09 1.10 -12.63
N TYR A 309 5.65 2.31 -12.77
CA TYR A 309 6.99 2.72 -12.29
C TYR A 309 7.36 2.20 -10.89
N THR A 310 6.37 2.03 -10.02
CA THR A 310 6.51 1.48 -8.67
C THR A 310 7.17 0.08 -8.64
N ARG A 311 6.90 -0.78 -9.63
CA ARG A 311 7.54 -2.11 -9.73
C ARG A 311 9.05 -2.01 -9.91
N ILE A 312 9.52 -1.03 -10.69
CA ILE A 312 10.94 -0.76 -10.87
C ILE A 312 11.58 -0.44 -9.52
N ASN A 313 10.92 0.39 -8.70
CA ASN A 313 11.40 0.76 -7.36
C ASN A 313 11.50 -0.44 -6.42
N TYR A 314 10.58 -1.41 -6.48
CA TYR A 314 10.67 -2.64 -5.67
C TYR A 314 11.98 -3.41 -5.97
N HIS A 315 12.29 -3.62 -7.25
CA HIS A 315 13.51 -4.32 -7.65
C HIS A 315 14.77 -3.54 -7.28
N ILE A 316 14.79 -2.22 -7.48
CA ILE A 316 15.90 -1.35 -7.02
C ILE A 316 16.13 -1.49 -5.52
N CYS A 317 15.06 -1.35 -4.72
CA CYS A 317 15.16 -1.44 -3.26
C CYS A 317 15.68 -2.79 -2.80
N LYS A 318 15.25 -3.88 -3.46
CA LYS A 318 15.73 -5.23 -3.16
C LYS A 318 17.22 -5.39 -3.48
N ILE A 319 17.65 -4.96 -4.66
CA ILE A 319 19.06 -4.98 -5.06
C ILE A 319 19.91 -4.16 -4.09
N ARG A 320 19.51 -2.92 -3.77
CA ARG A 320 20.21 -2.07 -2.79
C ARG A 320 20.34 -2.76 -1.44
N LYS A 321 19.30 -3.45 -0.99
CA LYS A 321 19.32 -4.21 0.27
C LYS A 321 20.32 -5.36 0.22
N ASP A 322 20.44 -6.06 -0.90
CA ASP A 322 21.40 -7.16 -1.04
C ASP A 322 22.84 -6.64 -1.15
N ILE A 323 23.08 -5.55 -1.88
CA ILE A 323 24.38 -4.85 -1.89
C ILE A 323 24.75 -4.32 -0.50
N SER A 324 23.77 -3.80 0.26
CA SER A 324 23.99 -3.35 1.63
C SER A 324 24.40 -4.46 2.59
N LYS A 325 24.18 -5.75 2.28
CA LYS A 325 24.71 -6.85 3.09
C LYS A 325 26.19 -7.12 2.80
N ILE A 326 26.65 -6.74 1.61
CA ILE A 326 28.03 -6.93 1.15
C ILE A 326 28.94 -5.82 1.72
N MET A 327 28.40 -4.60 1.80
CA MET A 327 29.09 -3.42 2.32
C MET A 327 28.86 -3.24 3.84
N ASP A 328 29.89 -2.83 4.57
CA ASP A 328 29.74 -2.48 6.00
C ASP A 328 28.87 -1.23 6.16
N LYS A 329 28.07 -1.16 7.24
CA LYS A 329 27.17 -0.04 7.58
C LYS A 329 27.89 1.24 8.04
N LYS A 330 28.86 1.72 7.27
CA LYS A 330 29.46 3.05 7.44
C LYS A 330 28.62 4.07 6.67
N GLU A 331 28.48 5.28 7.21
CA GLU A 331 27.62 6.32 6.64
C GLU A 331 27.97 6.66 5.17
N ASP A 332 29.26 6.62 4.83
CA ASP A 332 29.74 6.83 3.45
C ASP A 332 29.28 5.73 2.48
N ASN A 333 29.12 4.50 2.94
CA ASN A 333 28.68 3.37 2.12
C ASN A 333 27.18 3.46 1.82
N THR A 334 26.37 3.97 2.74
CA THR A 334 24.93 4.17 2.52
C THR A 334 24.68 5.11 1.34
N LYS A 335 25.38 6.26 1.32
CA LYS A 335 25.31 7.21 0.20
C LYS A 335 25.79 6.59 -1.11
N LYS A 336 26.83 5.75 -1.05
CA LYS A 336 27.34 5.04 -2.23
C LYS A 336 26.31 4.07 -2.80
N ILE A 337 25.61 3.32 -1.96
CA ILE A 337 24.55 2.36 -2.36
C ILE A 337 23.34 3.08 -2.96
N GLU A 338 22.92 4.18 -2.35
CA GLU A 338 21.83 5.01 -2.88
C GLU A 338 22.17 5.52 -4.28
N ASN A 339 23.42 5.93 -4.48
CA ASN A 339 23.93 6.45 -5.73
C ASN A 339 24.20 5.41 -6.82
N ILE A 340 24.07 4.10 -6.57
CA ILE A 340 24.23 3.06 -7.62
C ILE A 340 23.14 3.21 -8.69
N PHE A 341 21.92 3.48 -8.26
CA PHE A 341 20.78 3.74 -9.15
C PHE A 341 20.40 5.20 -9.05
N LYS A 342 20.60 5.95 -10.13
CA LYS A 342 20.23 7.36 -10.19
C LYS A 342 18.89 7.49 -10.89
N ALA A 343 17.84 7.78 -10.12
CA ALA A 343 16.54 8.13 -10.67
C ALA A 343 16.56 9.60 -11.12
N ILE A 344 16.10 9.85 -12.36
CA ILE A 344 15.90 11.20 -12.87
C ILE A 344 14.39 11.43 -12.97
N PRO A 345 13.82 12.33 -12.15
CA PRO A 345 12.38 12.56 -12.10
C PRO A 345 11.78 12.81 -13.49
N GLY A 346 10.72 12.05 -13.81
CA GLY A 346 10.00 12.15 -15.08
C GLY A 346 10.79 11.73 -16.32
N ARG A 347 12.05 11.30 -16.20
CA ARG A 347 12.87 10.88 -17.35
C ARG A 347 13.20 9.41 -17.34
N GLY A 348 13.57 8.84 -16.19
CA GLY A 348 13.93 7.43 -16.14
C GLY A 348 14.96 7.08 -15.07
N LEU A 349 15.68 5.99 -15.32
CA LEU A 349 16.63 5.40 -14.41
C LEU A 349 17.97 5.16 -15.09
N MET A 350 19.05 5.36 -14.35
CA MET A 350 20.41 5.13 -14.83
C MET A 350 21.19 4.30 -13.81
N LEU A 351 21.97 3.35 -14.31
CA LEU A 351 23.01 2.70 -13.52
C LEU A 351 24.22 3.64 -13.47
N ASN A 352 24.50 4.17 -12.28
CA ASN A 352 25.54 5.16 -12.04
C ASN A 352 26.81 4.46 -11.54
N ILE A 353 27.37 3.63 -12.41
CA ILE A 353 28.66 2.95 -12.27
C ILE A 353 29.47 3.33 -13.50
N LYS A 354 30.75 3.67 -13.31
CA LYS A 354 31.62 4.05 -14.42
C LYS A 354 31.79 2.88 -15.37
N GLU A 355 31.92 3.16 -16.66
CA GLU A 355 32.18 2.13 -17.68
C GLU A 355 33.40 1.24 -17.34
N GLU A 356 34.44 1.85 -16.79
CA GLU A 356 35.67 1.18 -16.33
C GLU A 356 35.48 0.25 -15.12
N GLU A 357 34.37 0.42 -14.38
CA GLU A 357 34.03 -0.31 -13.16
C GLU A 357 32.93 -1.38 -13.39
N LEU A 358 32.44 -1.52 -14.63
CA LEU A 358 31.35 -2.40 -15.03
C LEU A 358 31.83 -3.46 -16.02
N GLU A 359 31.58 -4.72 -15.72
CA GLU A 359 31.86 -5.85 -16.60
C GLU A 359 30.55 -6.56 -16.99
N ILE A 360 30.37 -6.80 -18.30
CA ILE A 360 29.19 -7.47 -18.86
C ILE A 360 29.69 -8.62 -19.72
N ASN A 361 29.35 -9.86 -19.35
CA ASN A 361 29.87 -11.11 -19.93
C ASN A 361 28.79 -12.01 -20.52
#